data_AF-A0A7S0GM65-F1
#
_entry.id   AF-A0A7S0GM65-F1
#
_cell.length_a   1.000
_cell.length_b   1.000
_cell.length_c   1.000
_cell.angle_alpha   90.00
_cell.angle_beta   90.00
_cell.angle_gamma   90.00
#
_symmetry.space_group_name_H-M   'P 1'
#
loop_
_entity.id
_entity.type
_entity.pdbx_description
1 polymer ?
#
loop_
_entity_poly.entity_id
_entity_poly.type
_entity_poly.pdbx_seq_one_letter_code
_entity_poly.pdbx_strand_id
1 'polypeptide(L)'
;EHFPSFYPLWKKLTPKLKMWDAVRPVILHVYGGIYLDHDIKCNRVGFSEWIDPGTRLMIRKEYYDGGDGKKRITITNSFMASAKSHPLWLTYIENIIKEIPF
;
A
#
# COMPACT_ATOMS: atom_id res chain seq x y z
N GLU A 1 7.66 12.22 -14.81
CA GLU A 1 6.84 13.33 -14.29
C GLU A 1 6.58 13.20 -12.79
N HIS A 2 6.07 12.05 -12.30
CA HIS A 2 5.80 11.85 -10.87
C HIS A 2 7.00 11.22 -10.12
N PHE A 3 7.38 11.80 -8.98
CA PHE A 3 8.46 11.34 -8.07
C PHE A 3 9.83 11.08 -8.73
N PRO A 4 10.40 12.00 -9.55
CA PRO A 4 11.66 11.77 -10.24
C PRO A 4 12.86 11.54 -9.28
N SER A 5 12.86 12.18 -8.11
CA SER A 5 13.89 12.01 -7.08
C SER A 5 13.83 10.64 -6.39
N PHE A 6 12.67 9.99 -6.39
CA PHE A 6 12.48 8.67 -5.77
C PHE A 6 13.03 7.53 -6.65
N TYR A 7 13.00 7.68 -7.97
CA TYR A 7 13.37 6.62 -8.91
C TYR A 7 14.79 6.07 -8.72
N PRO A 8 15.85 6.89 -8.52
CA PRO A 8 17.18 6.38 -8.22
C PRO A 8 17.25 5.57 -6.92
N LEU A 9 16.52 5.97 -5.87
CA LEU A 9 16.44 5.26 -4.59
C LEU A 9 15.70 3.93 -4.76
N TRP A 10 14.56 3.96 -5.46
CA TRP A 10 13.76 2.78 -5.77
C TRP A 10 14.59 1.70 -6.48
N LYS A 11 15.45 2.07 -7.44
CA LYS A 11 16.34 1.12 -8.13
C LYS A 11 17.39 0.45 -7.23
N LYS A 12 17.72 1.06 -6.08
CA LYS A 12 18.68 0.52 -5.12
C LYS A 12 18.04 -0.41 -4.08
N LEU A 13 16.70 -0.47 -4.02
CA LEU A 13 15.99 -1.28 -3.03
C LEU A 13 16.31 -2.77 -3.21
N THR A 14 16.80 -3.38 -2.14
CA THR A 14 17.10 -4.81 -2.06
C THR A 14 16.45 -5.44 -0.82
N PRO A 15 15.81 -6.62 -0.95
CA PRO A 15 15.62 -7.40 -2.19
C PRO A 15 14.63 -6.75 -3.16
N LYS A 16 14.55 -7.26 -4.41
CA LYS A 16 13.62 -6.76 -5.46
C LYS A 16 12.17 -6.65 -4.99
N LEU A 17 11.75 -7.48 -4.02
CA LEU A 17 10.41 -7.40 -3.44
C LEU A 17 10.11 -6.00 -2.86
N LYS A 18 11.10 -5.36 -2.22
CA LYS A 18 10.94 -4.01 -1.69
C LYS A 18 10.67 -2.98 -2.78
N MET A 19 11.17 -3.18 -4.00
CA MET A 19 10.84 -2.32 -5.14
C MET A 19 9.34 -2.37 -5.44
N TRP A 20 8.75 -3.56 -5.39
CA TRP A 20 7.32 -3.75 -5.61
C TRP A 20 6.48 -3.16 -4.49
N ASP A 21 6.90 -3.30 -3.23
CA ASP A 21 6.19 -2.68 -2.10
C ASP A 21 6.24 -1.14 -2.15
N ALA A 22 7.39 -0.60 -2.56
CA ALA A 22 7.64 0.83 -2.61
C ALA A 22 6.93 1.55 -3.76
N VAL A 23 6.57 0.86 -4.85
CA VAL A 23 5.86 1.48 -5.99
C VAL A 23 4.34 1.56 -5.78
N ARG A 24 3.74 0.68 -4.97
CA ARG A 24 2.29 0.68 -4.66
C ARG A 24 1.78 2.04 -4.15
N PRO A 25 2.42 2.68 -3.14
CA PRO A 25 1.96 4.00 -2.68
C PRO A 25 2.15 5.08 -3.74
N VAL A 26 3.15 4.98 -4.63
CA VAL A 26 3.33 5.92 -5.74
C VAL A 26 2.14 5.85 -6.69
N ILE A 27 1.75 4.63 -7.09
CA ILE A 27 0.59 4.40 -7.98
C ILE A 27 -0.68 4.96 -7.34
N LEU A 28 -0.96 4.60 -6.08
CA LEU A 28 -2.16 5.06 -5.37
C LEU A 28 -2.16 6.58 -5.12
N HIS A 29 -1.01 7.21 -4.90
CA HIS A 29 -0.94 8.66 -4.77
C HIS A 29 -1.26 9.37 -6.09
N VAL A 30 -0.69 8.90 -7.21
CA VAL A 30 -0.83 9.55 -8.52
C VAL A 30 -2.23 9.33 -9.11
N TYR A 31 -2.77 8.11 -8.99
CA TYR A 31 -4.00 7.71 -9.69
C TYR A 31 -5.19 7.49 -8.75
N GLY A 32 -4.95 7.21 -7.47
CA GLY A 32 -5.98 6.66 -6.58
C GLY A 32 -6.42 5.27 -7.02
N GLY A 33 -7.64 4.89 -6.66
CA GLY A 33 -8.24 3.62 -7.03
C GLY A 33 -7.90 2.50 -6.06
N ILE A 34 -7.86 1.28 -6.57
CA ILE A 34 -7.67 0.05 -5.80
C ILE A 34 -6.40 -0.65 -6.28
N TYR A 35 -5.53 -1.00 -5.34
CA TYR A 35 -4.38 -1.88 -5.55
C TYR A 35 -4.67 -3.25 -4.94
N LEU A 36 -4.35 -4.31 -5.69
CA LEU A 36 -4.41 -5.71 -5.26
C LEU A 36 -3.12 -6.42 -5.66
N ASP A 37 -2.61 -7.27 -4.77
CA ASP A 37 -1.59 -8.25 -5.17
C ASP A 37 -2.18 -9.26 -6.16
N HIS A 38 -1.31 -9.80 -7.02
CA HIS A 38 -1.73 -10.64 -8.15
C HIS A 38 -2.29 -12.01 -7.70
N ASP A 39 -2.03 -12.41 -6.46
CA ASP A 39 -2.51 -13.65 -5.84
C ASP A 39 -3.80 -13.45 -5.03
N ILE A 40 -4.32 -12.22 -4.94
CA ILE A 40 -5.61 -11.96 -4.32
C ILE A 40 -6.72 -12.57 -5.19
N LYS A 41 -7.46 -13.50 -4.59
CA LYS A 41 -8.64 -14.11 -5.20
C LYS A 41 -9.87 -13.29 -4.86
N CYS A 42 -10.48 -12.68 -5.87
CA CYS A 42 -11.79 -12.06 -5.72
C CYS A 42 -12.85 -13.16 -5.56
N ASN A 43 -13.56 -13.15 -4.43
CA ASN A 43 -14.78 -13.93 -4.27
C ASN A 43 -15.98 -13.13 -4.83
N ARG A 44 -17.20 -13.66 -4.70
CA ARG A 44 -18.41 -13.15 -5.36
C ARG A 44 -18.88 -11.74 -4.90
N VAL A 45 -18.17 -11.08 -3.99
CA VAL A 45 -18.55 -9.77 -3.46
C VAL A 45 -17.91 -8.65 -4.28
N GLY A 46 -18.72 -7.69 -4.73
CA GLY A 46 -18.26 -6.54 -5.51
C GLY A 46 -17.76 -5.39 -4.62
N PHE A 47 -16.86 -4.55 -5.13
CA PHE A 47 -16.34 -3.38 -4.39
C PHE A 47 -17.42 -2.39 -3.96
N SER A 48 -18.57 -2.36 -4.67
CA SER A 48 -19.73 -1.55 -4.30
C SER A 48 -20.33 -1.89 -2.94
N GLU A 49 -20.06 -3.08 -2.41
CA GLU A 49 -20.50 -3.48 -1.06
C GLU A 49 -19.53 -3.04 0.04
N TRP A 50 -18.30 -2.65 -0.32
CA TRP A 50 -17.24 -2.29 0.64
C TRP A 50 -16.92 -0.81 0.68
N ILE A 51 -17.33 -0.06 -0.36
CA ILE A 51 -16.93 1.33 -0.55
C ILE A 51 -18.19 2.18 -0.64
N ASP A 52 -18.34 3.13 0.29
CA ASP A 52 -19.32 4.20 0.20
C ASP A 52 -18.71 5.44 -0.47
N PRO A 53 -19.53 6.38 -0.99
CA PRO A 53 -19.03 7.58 -1.68
C PRO A 53 -18.11 8.48 -0.83
N GLY A 54 -18.16 8.39 0.49
CA GLY A 54 -17.30 9.13 1.42
C GLY A 54 -15.96 8.44 1.73
N THR A 55 -15.78 7.18 1.34
CA THR A 55 -14.54 6.45 1.58
C THR A 55 -13.38 7.05 0.79
N ARG A 56 -12.38 7.56 1.51
CA ARG A 56 -11.16 8.14 0.92
C ARG A 56 -9.91 7.28 1.06
N LEU A 57 -9.95 6.30 1.95
CA LEU A 57 -8.86 5.38 2.25
C LEU A 57 -9.45 4.06 2.73
N MET A 58 -8.97 2.95 2.18
CA MET A 58 -9.25 1.61 2.63
C MET A 58 -7.95 0.85 2.74
N ILE A 59 -7.70 0.22 3.90
CA ILE A 59 -6.57 -0.67 4.09
C ILE A 59 -7.06 -1.95 4.73
N ARG A 60 -6.63 -3.08 4.19
CA ARG A 60 -7.03 -4.39 4.68
C ARG A 60 -6.41 -4.67 6.06
N LYS A 61 -7.30 -4.91 7.04
CA LYS A 61 -6.92 -5.50 8.32
C LYS A 61 -6.76 -7.01 8.18
N GLU A 62 -5.74 -7.56 8.82
CA GLU A 62 -5.58 -8.99 9.04
C GLU A 62 -5.41 -9.27 10.54
N TYR A 63 -5.68 -10.51 10.93
CA TYR A 63 -5.42 -10.98 12.28
C TYR A 63 -4.20 -11.88 12.24
N TYR A 64 -3.16 -11.48 12.97
CA TYR A 64 -1.97 -12.27 13.18
C TYR A 64 -2.07 -12.99 14.53
N ASP A 65 -1.88 -14.31 14.51
CA ASP A 65 -1.67 -15.12 15.72
C ASP A 65 -0.17 -15.40 15.84
N GLY A 66 0.43 -14.87 16.89
CA GLY A 66 1.85 -15.07 17.19
C GLY A 66 2.17 -16.41 17.85
N GLY A 67 1.19 -17.31 17.99
CA GLY A 67 1.32 -18.58 18.70
C GLY A 67 1.19 -18.47 20.22
N ASP A 68 0.91 -17.27 20.74
CA ASP A 68 0.72 -16.99 22.17
C ASP A 68 -0.77 -16.84 22.55
N GLY A 69 -1.68 -17.20 21.63
CA GLY A 69 -3.13 -17.08 21.81
C GLY A 69 -3.65 -15.63 21.77
N LYS A 70 -2.79 -14.63 21.55
CA LYS A 70 -3.19 -13.22 21.43
C LYS A 70 -3.34 -12.84 19.97
N LYS A 71 -4.59 -12.65 19.54
CA LYS A 71 -4.90 -12.07 18.23
C LYS A 71 -4.46 -10.61 18.18
N ARG A 72 -3.56 -10.30 17.25
CA ARG A 72 -3.12 -8.93 16.97
C ARG A 72 -3.71 -8.50 15.63
N ILE A 73 -4.09 -7.23 15.56
CA ILE A 73 -4.51 -6.64 14.29
C ILE A 73 -3.26 -6.16 13.57
N THR A 74 -3.10 -6.60 12.33
CA THR A 74 -2.07 -6.10 11.41
C THR A 74 -2.74 -5.41 10.24
N ILE A 75 -2.01 -4.47 9.64
CA ILE A 75 -2.41 -3.80 8.41
C ILE A 75 -1.51 -4.34 7.31
N THR A 76 -2.10 -4.74 6.19
CA THR A 76 -1.35 -5.35 5.08
C THR A 76 -1.41 -4.47 3.84
N ASN A 77 -0.38 -4.59 2.99
CA ASN A 77 -0.26 -3.85 1.74
C ASN A 77 -0.73 -4.65 0.51
N SER A 78 -1.33 -5.82 0.71
CA SER A 78 -1.82 -6.70 -0.36
C SER A 78 -3.15 -6.27 -0.94
N PHE A 79 -3.91 -5.45 -0.20
CA PHE A 79 -5.14 -4.82 -0.67
C PHE A 79 -5.28 -3.44 -0.02
N MET A 80 -5.17 -2.41 -0.85
CA MET A 80 -5.25 -1.01 -0.46
C MET A 80 -6.11 -0.25 -1.47
N ALA A 81 -6.81 0.78 -1.02
CA ALA A 81 -7.48 1.72 -1.92
C ALA A 81 -7.42 3.13 -1.36
N SER A 82 -7.45 4.13 -2.23
CA SER A 82 -7.61 5.51 -1.80
C SER A 82 -8.16 6.40 -2.91
N ALA A 83 -8.67 7.56 -2.51
CA ALA A 83 -8.76 8.69 -3.42
C ALA A 83 -7.36 9.07 -3.94
N LYS A 84 -7.32 9.67 -5.13
CA LYS A 84 -6.11 10.28 -5.68
C LYS A 84 -5.53 11.30 -4.70
N SER A 85 -4.20 11.38 -4.64
CA SER A 85 -3.45 12.31 -3.79
C SER A 85 -3.72 12.18 -2.29
N HIS A 86 -4.15 11.01 -1.81
CA HIS A 86 -4.32 10.79 -0.38
C HIS A 86 -2.99 10.99 0.38
N PRO A 87 -2.95 11.78 1.46
CA PRO A 87 -1.70 12.22 2.12
C PRO A 87 -0.91 11.05 2.73
N LEU A 88 -1.58 9.98 3.15
CA LEU A 88 -0.94 8.78 3.69
C LEU A 88 0.21 8.27 2.81
N TRP A 89 0.01 8.24 1.49
CA TRP A 89 0.99 7.67 0.56
C TRP A 89 2.21 8.56 0.40
N LEU A 90 2.04 9.88 0.48
CA LEU A 90 3.16 10.81 0.46
C LEU A 90 4.02 10.60 1.71
N THR A 91 3.41 10.54 2.89
CA THR A 91 4.10 10.24 4.15
C THR A 91 4.82 8.88 4.09
N TYR A 92 4.20 7.86 3.48
CA TYR A 92 4.81 6.56 3.29
C TYR A 92 6.08 6.66 2.44
N ILE A 93 6.01 7.32 1.27
CA ILE A 93 7.13 7.48 0.34
C ILE A 93 8.26 8.28 0.98
N GLU A 94 7.94 9.36 1.70
CA GLU A 94 8.92 10.19 2.42
C GLU A 94 9.65 9.39 3.50
N ASN A 95 8.96 8.50 4.20
CA ASN A 95 9.60 7.64 5.19
C ASN A 95 10.53 6.61 4.54
N ILE A 96 10.18 6.04 3.38
CA ILE A 96 11.12 5.21 2.61
C ILE A 96 12.39 6.00 2.28
N ILE A 97 12.24 7.25 1.83
CA ILE A 97 13.39 8.09 1.45
C ILE A 97 14.30 8.38 2.64
N LYS A 98 13.74 8.63 3.84
CA LYS A 98 14.51 8.92 5.05
C LYS A 98 15.32 7.73 5.56
N GLU A 99 14.77 6.51 5.45
CA GLU A 99 15.37 5.29 6.03
C GLU A 99 16.45 4.65 5.13
N ILE A 100 16.65 5.15 3.90
CA ILE A 100 17.71 4.66 3.01
C ILE A 100 18.92 5.59 3.14
N PRO A 101 20.02 5.17 3.80
CA PRO A 101 21.24 5.96 3.86
C PRO A 101 21.83 6.15 2.45
N PHE A 102 22.28 7.37 2.16
CA PHE A 102 22.85 7.78 0.87
C PHE A 102 24.26 7.24 0.62
#